data_AF-A0A821UNC0-F1
#
_entry.id   AF-A0A821UNC0-F1
#
_cell.length_a   1.000
_cell.length_b   1.000
_cell.length_c   1.000
_cell.angle_alpha   90.00
_cell.angle_beta   90.00
_cell.angle_gamma   90.00
#
_symmetry.space_group_name_H-M   'P 1'
#
loop_
_entity.id
_entity.type
_entity.pdbx_description
1 polymer ?
#
loop_
_entity_poly.entity_id
_entity_poly.type
_entity_poly.pdbx_seq_one_letter_code
_entity_poly.pdbx_strand_id
1 'polypeptide(L)' 'PTSALDSTSAVALMDVLRDLAMQGKTIITSIHQPLSQIFQSFDQLILLADGKTIFMANIIIHLFYQNTFLFFLG' A
#
# COMPACT_ATOMS: atom_id res chain seq x y z
N PRO A 1 -0.54 -8.17 4.70
CA PRO A 1 -1.15 -9.50 4.98
C PRO A 1 -1.02 -10.50 3.81
N THR A 2 -0.25 -10.20 2.77
CA THR A 2 -0.16 -10.99 1.53
C THR A 2 1.04 -11.94 1.48
N SER A 3 1.90 -11.93 2.51
CA SER A 3 3.22 -12.60 2.47
C SER A 3 3.20 -14.12 2.33
N ALA A 4 2.04 -14.75 2.52
CA ALA A 4 1.84 -16.20 2.36
C ALA A 4 0.88 -16.56 1.20
N LEU A 5 0.46 -15.58 0.41
CA LEU A 5 -0.47 -15.76 -0.71
C LEU A 5 0.28 -15.68 -2.03
N ASP A 6 -0.16 -16.46 -3.02
CA ASP A 6 0.24 -16.22 -4.40
C ASP A 6 -0.28 -14.84 -4.88
N SER A 7 0.29 -14.33 -5.96
CA SER A 7 -0.04 -12.99 -6.48
C SER A 7 -1.53 -12.78 -6.75
N THR A 8 -2.23 -13.80 -7.25
CA THR A 8 -3.66 -13.72 -7.59
C THR A 8 -4.51 -13.67 -6.32
N SER A 9 -4.22 -14.55 -5.38
CA SER A 9 -4.89 -14.63 -4.07
C SER A 9 -4.65 -13.35 -3.25
N ALA A 10 -3.45 -12.78 -3.33
CA ALA A 10 -3.11 -11.52 -2.69
C ALA A 10 -3.92 -10.34 -3.27
N VAL A 11 -4.09 -10.28 -4.59
CA VAL A 11 -4.93 -9.25 -5.24
C VAL A 11 -6.39 -9.40 -4.82
N ALA A 12 -6.94 -10.61 -4.89
CA ALA A 12 -8.33 -10.86 -4.49
C ALA A 12 -8.61 -10.48 -3.03
N LEU A 13 -7.68 -10.77 -2.11
CA LEU A 13 -7.79 -10.32 -0.72
C LEU A 13 -7.83 -8.79 -0.62
N MET A 14 -6.98 -8.10 -1.37
CA MET A 14 -6.93 -6.63 -1.36
C MET A 14 -8.21 -6.00 -1.93
N ASP A 15 -8.83 -6.61 -2.93
CA ASP A 15 -10.11 -6.16 -3.47
C ASP A 15 -11.22 -6.24 -2.41
N VAL A 16 -11.29 -7.36 -1.68
CA VAL A 16 -12.24 -7.53 -0.56
C VAL A 16 -12.02 -6.49 0.55
N LEU A 17 -10.76 -6.23 0.92
CA LEU A 17 -10.42 -5.22 1.91
C LEU A 17 -10.82 -3.81 1.43
N ARG A 18 -10.66 -3.52 0.14
CA ARG A 18 -11.06 -2.25 -0.45
C ARG A 18 -12.58 -2.08 -0.46
N ASP A 19 -13.34 -3.11 -0.79
CA ASP A 19 -14.81 -3.08 -0.73
C ASP A 19 -15.32 -2.78 0.68
N LEU A 20 -14.71 -3.38 1.70
CA LEU A 20 -15.01 -3.09 3.10
C LEU A 20 -14.67 -1.64 3.46
N ALA A 21 -13.57 -1.10 2.94
CA ALA A 21 -13.20 0.29 3.15
C ALA A 21 -14.21 1.27 2.51
N MET A 22 -14.68 0.96 1.29
CA MET A 22 -15.72 1.75 0.60
C MET A 22 -17.07 1.75 1.34
N GLN A 23 -17.34 0.72 2.14
CA GLN A 23 -18.51 0.66 3.03
C GLN A 23 -18.33 1.50 4.32
N GLY A 24 -17.27 2.32 4.41
CA GLY A 24 -17.01 3.22 5.53
C GLY A 24 -16.21 2.59 6.68
N LYS A 25 -15.58 1.43 6.48
CA LYS A 25 -14.72 0.81 7.50
C LYS A 25 -13.27 1.31 7.36
N THR A 26 -12.62 1.63 8.47
CA THR A 26 -11.18 1.90 8.45
C THR A 26 -10.40 0.59 8.46
N ILE A 27 -9.62 0.35 7.40
CA ILE A 27 -8.75 -0.82 7.28
C ILE A 27 -7.30 -0.38 7.42
N ILE A 28 -6.57 -1.00 8.35
CA ILE A 28 -5.12 -0.80 8.55
C ILE A 28 -4.45 -2.14 8.31
N THR A 29 -3.45 -2.17 7.44
CA THR A 29 -2.73 -3.40 7.11
C THR A 29 -1.26 -3.13 6.82
N SER A 30 -0.39 -4.06 7.22
CA SER A 30 1.03 -4.04 6.89
C SER A 30 1.29 -5.00 5.72
N ILE A 31 1.99 -4.52 4.69
CA ILE A 31 2.43 -5.35 3.57
C ILE A 31 3.96 -5.32 3.47
N HIS A 32 4.57 -6.48 3.50
CA HIS A 32 5.96 -6.64 3.11
C HIS A 32 6.01 -6.92 1.60
N GLN A 33 6.62 -6.01 0.85
CA GLN A 33 6.85 -6.10 -0.60
C GLN A 33 5.55 -6.25 -1.45
N PRO A 34 4.69 -5.23 -1.50
CA PRO A 34 3.48 -5.27 -2.32
C PRO A 34 3.81 -5.37 -3.81
N LEU A 35 2.99 -6.11 -4.57
CA LEU A 35 2.96 -5.96 -6.03
C LEU A 35 2.52 -4.54 -6.39
N SER A 36 2.98 -4.01 -7.52
CA SER A 36 2.66 -2.64 -7.97
C SER A 36 1.15 -2.37 -8.02
N GLN A 37 0.35 -3.33 -8.50
CA GLN A 37 -1.11 -3.20 -8.54
C GLN A 37 -1.73 -3.08 -7.14
N ILE A 38 -1.24 -3.86 -6.17
CA ILE A 38 -1.69 -3.80 -4.78
C ILE A 38 -1.23 -2.48 -4.14
N PHE A 39 -0.03 -2.02 -4.47
CA PHE A 39 0.48 -0.74 -3.97
C PHE A 39 -0.39 0.45 -4.42
N GLN A 40 -0.94 0.40 -5.64
CA GLN A 40 -1.81 1.44 -6.18
C GLN A 40 -3.23 1.43 -5.58
N SER A 41 -3.63 0.36 -4.89
CA SER A 41 -4.98 0.26 -4.32
C SER A 41 -5.13 0.88 -2.92
N PHE A 42 -4.03 1.35 -2.31
CA PHE A 42 -4.06 2.05 -1.02
C PHE A 42 -4.52 3.49 -1.15
N ASP A 43 -5.23 4.03 -0.15
CA ASP A 43 -5.55 5.47 -0.14
C ASP A 43 -4.44 6.30 0.50
N GLN A 44 -3.85 5.79 1.59
CA GLN A 44 -2.76 6.42 2.33
C GLN A 44 -1.62 5.43 2.59
N LEU A 45 -0.40 5.91 2.48
CA LEU A 45 0.84 5.18 2.76
C LEU A 45 1.52 5.77 3.98
N ILE A 46 1.90 4.90 4.92
CA ILE A 46 2.76 5.22 6.07
C ILE A 46 4.00 4.33 5.97
N LEU A 47 5.18 4.94 5.92
CA LEU A 47 6.45 4.22 6.03
C LEU A 47 7.00 4.37 7.44
N LEU A 48 7.36 3.23 8.03
CA LEU A 48 7.97 3.14 9.34
C LEU A 48 9.42 2.67 9.20
N ALA A 49 10.34 3.32 9.91
CA ALA A 49 11.71 2.85 10.11
C ALA A 49 12.10 3.06 11.58
N ASP A 50 12.74 2.06 12.18
CA ASP A 50 13.16 2.07 13.58
C ASP A 50 12.03 2.47 14.57
N GLY A 51 10.82 1.97 14.31
CA GLY A 51 9.64 2.26 15.12
C GLY A 51 9.08 3.68 14.99
N LYS A 52 9.57 4.47 14.04
CA LYS A 52 9.14 5.85 13.79
C LYS A 52 8.54 6.01 12.41
N THR A 53 7.53 6.87 12.30
CA THR A 53 7.01 7.30 10.99
C THR A 53 8.02 8.19 10.30
N ILE A 54 8.53 7.73 9.16
CA ILE A 54 9.47 8.49 8.32
C ILE A 54 8.78 9.13 7.11
N PHE A 55 7.58 8.65 6.74
CA PHE A 55 6.79 9.20 5.64
C PHE A 55 5.31 8.90 5.85
N MET A 56 4.46 9.87 5.49
CA MET A 56 3.00 9.70 5.43
C MET A 56 2.43 10.55 4.30
N ALA A 57 1.77 9.91 3.33
CA ALA A 57 1.18 10.60 2.19
C ALA A 57 -0.03 9.84 1.62
N ASN A 58 -0.87 10.56 0.87
CA ASN A 58 -1.89 9.93 0.03
C ASN A 58 -1.21 9.25 -1.19
N ILE A 59 -1.65 8.05 -1.58
CA ILE A 59 -1.00 7.31 -2.68
C ILE A 59 -1.02 8.10 -3.99
N ILE A 60 -2.08 8.88 -4.23
CA ILE A 60 -2.25 9.66 -5.46
C ILE A 60 -1.12 10.67 -5.53
N ILE A 61 -0.90 11.42 -4.44
CA ILE A 61 0.19 12.39 -4.33
C ILE A 61 1.53 11.68 -4.51
N HIS A 62 1.72 10.52 -3.88
CA HIS A 62 2.97 9.77 -4.01
C HIS A 62 3.24 9.31 -5.44
N LEU A 63 2.26 8.80 -6.20
CA LEU A 63 2.43 8.39 -7.60
C LEU A 63 2.80 9.57 -8.52
N PHE A 64 2.33 10.78 -8.20
CA PHE A 64 2.79 12.00 -8.84
C PHE A 64 4.27 12.27 -8.56
N TYR A 65 4.72 12.10 -7.31
CA TYR A 65 6.13 12.26 -6.94
C TYR A 65 7.02 11.09 -7.41
N GLN A 66 6.52 9.86 -7.51
CA GLN A 66 7.30 8.67 -7.89
C GLN A 66 7.70 8.65 -9.37
N ASN A 67 6.96 9.34 -10.24
CA ASN A 67 7.43 9.62 -11.61
C ASN A 67 8.62 10.60 -11.64
N THR A 68 8.96 11.23 -10.50
CA THR A 68 10.15 12.10 -10.32
C THR A 68 11.17 11.51 -9.31
N PHE A 69 10.75 10.57 -8.45
CA PHE A 69 11.49 10.13 -7.26
C PHE A 69 11.67 8.61 -7.20
N LEU A 70 12.10 8.01 -8.32
CA LEU A 70 12.52 6.61 -8.40
C LEU A 70 13.93 6.36 -7.80
N PHE A 71 14.55 7.35 -7.14
CA PHE A 71 15.99 7.34 -6.83
C PHE A 71 16.39 6.94 -5.39
N PHE A 72 15.46 6.66 -4.48
CA PHE A 72 15.83 6.47 -3.06
C PHE A 72 15.79 5.03 -2.54
N LEU A 73 15.50 4.04 -3.39
CA LEU A 73 15.61 2.62 -3.02
C LEU A 73 16.17 1.78 -4.19
N GLY A 74 17.15 2.35 -4.90
CA GLY A 74 18.07 1.63 -5.78
C GLY A 74 19.47 1.65 -5.18
#